data_AF-A0A7J5JPR3-F1
#
_entry.id   AF-A0A7J5JPR3-F1
#
_cell.length_a   1.000
_cell.length_b   1.000
_cell.length_c   1.000
_cell.angle_alpha   90.00
_cell.angle_beta   90.00
_cell.angle_gamma   90.00
#
_symmetry.space_group_name_H-M   'P 1'
#
loop_
_entity.id
_entity.type
_entity.pdbx_description
1 polymer ?
#
loop_
_entity_poly.entity_id
_entity_poly.type
_entity_poly.pdbx_seq_one_letter_code
_entity_poly.pdbx_strand_id
1 'polypeptide(L)' 'MQINIIEQISNSCSCSHMEAQEYLDSEIRYLRELQEADDLREDDIEMACSNLGLDLDNQEYFINRLAGA' A
#
# COMPACT_ATOMS: atom_id res chain seq x y z
N MET A 1 -12.64 -11.50 -5.95
CA MET A 1 -12.45 -10.61 -7.10
C MET A 1 -11.12 -9.91 -6.83
N GLN A 2 -10.04 -10.27 -7.53
CA GLN A 2 -8.77 -9.55 -7.35
C GLN A 2 -8.91 -8.22 -8.08
N ILE A 3 -9.42 -7.20 -7.39
CA ILE A 3 -9.44 -5.84 -7.92
C ILE A 3 -7.98 -5.42 -8.00
N ASN A 4 -7.53 -5.00 -9.18
CA ASN A 4 -6.17 -4.55 -9.40
C ASN A 4 -5.93 -3.33 -8.51
N ILE A 5 -5.08 -3.46 -7.48
CA ILE A 5 -4.85 -2.39 -6.49
C ILE A 5 -4.48 -1.07 -7.17
N ILE A 6 -3.74 -1.14 -8.29
CA ILE A 6 -3.37 0.01 -9.12
C ILE A 6 -4.58 0.73 -9.72
N GLU A 7 -5.65 0.01 -10.09
CA GLU A 7 -6.88 0.64 -10.57
C GLU A 7 -7.62 1.35 -9.44
N GLN A 8 -7.63 0.79 -8.23
CA GLN A 8 -8.26 1.44 -7.07
C GLN A 8 -7.53 2.75 -6.74
N ILE A 9 -6.20 2.70 -6.65
CA ILE A 9 -5.37 3.87 -6.37
C ILE A 9 -5.54 4.93 -7.46
N SER A 10 -5.49 4.51 -8.73
CA SER A 10 -5.68 5.42 -9.88
C SER A 10 -7.05 6.12 -9.84
N ASN A 11 -8.12 5.39 -9.46
CA ASN A 11 -9.45 5.97 -9.32
C ASN A 11 -9.56 6.92 -8.12
N SER A 12 -9.01 6.54 -6.96
CA SER A 12 -9.08 7.35 -5.73
C SER A 12 -8.23 8.61 -5.81
N CYS A 13 -7.01 8.50 -6.33
CA CYS A 13 -6.07 9.62 -6.47
C CYS A 13 -6.27 10.40 -7.79
N SER A 14 -7.15 9.94 -8.69
CA SER A 14 -7.33 10.51 -10.04
C SER A 14 -6.01 10.66 -10.81
N CYS A 15 -5.10 9.69 -10.65
CA CYS A 15 -3.78 9.68 -11.26
C CYS A 15 -3.65 8.57 -12.32
N SER A 16 -2.60 8.62 -13.13
CA SER A 16 -2.31 7.55 -14.10
C SER A 16 -1.90 6.25 -13.39
N HIS A 17 -2.01 5.10 -14.06
CA HIS A 17 -1.53 3.83 -13.51
C HIS A 17 -0.03 3.86 -13.17
N MET A 18 0.76 4.65 -13.90
CA MET A 18 2.18 4.83 -13.62
C MET A 18 2.39 5.56 -12.29
N GLU A 19 1.67 6.67 -12.06
CA GLU A 19 1.73 7.42 -10.79
C GLU A 19 1.15 6.62 -9.62
N ALA A 20 0.06 5.88 -9.86
CA ALA A 20 -0.52 4.98 -8.85
C ALA A 20 0.48 3.90 -8.41
N GLN A 21 1.26 3.38 -9.35
CA GLN A 21 2.36 2.46 -9.07
C GLN A 21 3.51 3.17 -8.33
N GLU A 22 3.84 4.40 -8.76
CA GLU A 22 4.59 5.45 -8.06
C GLU A 22 4.35 5.43 -6.54
N TYR A 23 3.09 5.73 -6.20
CA TYR A 23 2.63 5.86 -4.83
C TYR A 23 2.66 4.53 -4.08
N LEU A 24 2.19 3.46 -4.71
CA LEU A 24 2.18 2.14 -4.10
C LEU A 24 3.59 1.66 -3.73
N ASP A 25 4.55 1.81 -4.65
CA ASP A 25 5.94 1.41 -4.42
C ASP A 25 6.59 2.27 -3.32
N SER A 26 6.23 3.55 -3.23
CA SER A 26 6.68 4.45 -2.15
C SER A 26 6.17 4.00 -0.79
N GLU A 27 4.89 3.67 -0.66
CA GLU A 27 4.30 3.19 0.59
C GLU A 27 4.88 1.83 1.00
N ILE A 28 5.03 0.88 0.06
CA ILE A 28 5.66 -0.42 0.34
C ILE A 28 7.09 -0.23 0.84
N ARG A 29 7.85 0.68 0.22
CA ARG A 29 9.22 0.98 0.64
C ARG A 29 9.25 1.56 2.05
N TYR A 30 8.37 2.51 2.36
CA TYR A 30 8.26 3.10 3.70
C TYR A 30 7.95 2.04 4.76
N LEU A 31 6.96 1.20 4.52
CA LEU A 31 6.59 0.11 5.45
C LEU A 31 7.73 -0.90 5.63
N ARG A 32 8.49 -1.18 4.56
CA ARG A 32 9.66 -2.07 4.65
C ARG A 32 10.78 -1.45 5.49
N GLU A 33 11.04 -0.15 5.33
CA GLU A 33 12.04 0.56 6.16
C GLU A 33 11.64 0.52 7.65
N LEU A 34 10.35 0.66 7.97
CA LEU A 34 9.83 0.47 9.34
C LEU A 34 9.98 -0.98 9.82
N GLN A 35 9.72 -1.96 8.96
CA GLN A 35 9.86 -3.38 9.27
C GLN A 35 11.32 -3.74 9.61
N GLU A 36 12.26 -3.23 8.81
CA GLU A 36 13.71 -3.40 9.03
C GLU A 36 14.18 -2.70 10.32
N ALA A 37 13.51 -1.63 10.73
CA ALA A 37 13.76 -0.93 11.98
C ALA A 37 13.05 -1.54 13.21
N ASP A 38 12.26 -2.62 13.05
CA ASP A 38 11.40 -3.20 14.09
C ASP A 38 10.40 -2.20 14.70
N ASP A 39 10.01 -1.17 13.93
CA ASP A 39 9.04 -0.13 14.34
C ASP A 39 7.74 -0.18 13.53
N LEU A 40 7.59 -1.16 12.63
CA LEU A 40 6.37 -1.36 11.85
C LEU A 40 5.18 -1.75 12.74
N ARG A 41 4.09 -1.01 12.63
CA ARG A 41 2.83 -1.26 13.33
C ARG A 41 1.68 -1.45 12.34
N GLU A 42 0.60 -2.03 12.83
CA GLU A 42 -0.66 -2.15 12.08
C GLU A 42 -1.16 -0.77 11.62
N ASP A 43 -1.10 0.23 12.50
CA ASP A 43 -1.44 1.63 12.21
C ASP A 43 -0.71 2.19 10.97
N ASP A 44 0.55 1.82 10.75
CA ASP A 44 1.32 2.28 9.57
C ASP A 44 0.75 1.68 8.28
N ILE A 45 0.30 0.43 8.33
CA ILE A 45 -0.33 -0.26 7.19
C ILE A 45 -1.71 0.35 6.91
N GLU A 46 -2.48 0.69 7.94
CA GLU A 46 -3.76 1.41 7.78
C GLU A 46 -3.55 2.79 7.15
N MET A 47 -2.50 3.48 7.57
CA MET A 47 -2.13 4.79 7.04
C MET A 47 -1.72 4.69 5.57
N ALA A 48 -0.92 3.70 5.18
CA ALA A 48 -0.57 3.44 3.78
C ALA A 48 -1.80 3.18 2.91
N CYS A 49 -2.77 2.40 3.40
CA CYS A 49 -4.04 2.21 2.69
C CYS A 49 -4.78 3.54 2.51
N SER A 50 -4.90 4.32 3.59
CA SER A 50 -5.59 5.62 3.57
C SER A 50 -4.91 6.63 2.64
N ASN A 51 -3.56 6.69 2.63
CA ASN A 51 -2.78 7.57 1.75
C ASN A 51 -3.03 7.27 0.27
N LEU A 52 -3.24 6.01 -0.07
CA LEU A 52 -3.50 5.53 -1.43
C LEU A 52 -4.99 5.52 -1.79
N GLY A 53 -5.86 5.92 -0.87
CA GLY A 53 -7.31 5.88 -1.04
C GLY A 53 -7.86 4.47 -1.21
N LEU A 54 -7.24 3.50 -0.52
CA LEU A 54 -7.64 2.10 -0.47
C LEU A 54 -8.48 1.82 0.77
N ASP A 55 -9.43 0.89 0.65
CA ASP A 55 -10.15 0.35 1.80
C ASP A 55 -9.23 -0.48 2.70
N LEU A 56 -9.56 -0.56 3.99
CA LEU A 56 -8.80 -1.33 4.99
C LEU A 56 -8.75 -2.84 4.67
N ASP A 57 -9.68 -3.35 3.86
CA ASP A 57 -9.63 -4.73 3.35
C ASP A 57 -8.36 -4.99 2.49
N ASN A 58 -7.73 -3.94 1.94
CA ASN A 58 -6.49 -4.05 1.19
C ASN A 58 -5.24 -4.14 2.08
N GLN A 59 -5.34 -4.04 3.41
CA GLN A 59 -4.20 -4.24 4.32
C GLN A 59 -3.52 -5.60 4.10
N GLU A 60 -4.31 -6.64 3.80
CA GLU A 60 -3.81 -7.99 3.52
C GLU A 60 -2.82 -8.02 2.34
N TYR A 61 -2.97 -7.11 1.37
CA TYR A 61 -2.01 -6.95 0.27
C TYR A 61 -0.64 -6.52 0.79
N PHE A 62 -0.59 -5.49 1.64
CA PHE A 62 0.65 -4.97 2.21
C PHE A 62 1.30 -6.00 3.14
N ILE A 63 0.52 -6.66 3.99
CA ILE A 63 1.01 -7.71 4.90
C ILE A 63 1.65 -8.84 4.09
N ASN A 64 0.97 -9.36 3.06
CA ASN A 64 1.53 -10.41 2.20
C ASN A 64 2.78 -9.94 1.43
N ARG A 65 2.82 -8.67 1.01
CA ARG A 65 3.97 -8.09 0.31
C ARG A 65 5.20 -7.92 1.21
N LEU A 66 4.99 -7.54 2.48
CA LEU A 66 6.01 -7.31 3.50
C LEU A 66 6.48 -8.61 4.18
N ALA A 67 5.59 -9.59 4.35
CA ALA A 67 5.90 -10.91 4.92
C ALA A 67 6.87 -11.71 4.03
N GLY A 68 7.09 -11.29 2.79
CA GLY A 68 7.94 -11.96 1.83
C GLY A 68 7.16 -13.00 1.04
N ALA A 69 7.19 -12.83 -0.28
CA ALA A 69 6.96 -13.94 -1.21
C ALA A 69 8.04 -15.03 -1.03
#